data_AF-A0A1I2QXN6-F1
#
_entry.id   AF-A0A1I2QXN6-F1
#
_cell.length_a   1.000
_cell.length_b   1.000
_cell.length_c   1.000
_cell.angle_alpha   90.00
_cell.angle_beta   90.00
_cell.angle_gamma   90.00
#
_symmetry.space_group_name_H-M   'P 1'
#
loop_
_entity.id
_entity.type
_entity.pdbx_description
1 polymer ?
#
loop_
_entity_poly.entity_id
_entity_poly.type
_entity_poly.pdbx_seq_one_letter_code
_entity_poly.pdbx_strand_id
1 'polypeptide(L)'
;MLNSNLDLTIDDYVSVDWNALVTAIDAVGGLDIDINSVEAKDINKNCIDEINSVTHNHSSYVKPGHNHFDGVQATGYCRIRHTRGNDFRRTARQREVIEKLTDKIQNLSLPAATSLLQKLFPMVSTSLDLPQILDLFRQIHDYTIADTTGFPFDMRADHMNTKGDVIVPCDLVSNVTKLHEFLYDSKDYKPSEKVCDINKKIYDITSISKKDAVKYDLQ
;
A
#
# COMPACT_ATOMS: atom_id res chain seq x y z
N MET A 1 -7.09 -6.19 -14.64
CA MET A 1 -5.67 -6.16 -15.06
C MET A 1 -4.77 -7.00 -14.17
N LEU A 2 -4.92 -6.94 -12.83
CA LEU A 2 -4.10 -7.76 -11.93
C LEU A 2 -4.33 -9.27 -12.11
N ASN A 3 -5.58 -9.73 -12.03
CA ASN A 3 -5.94 -11.14 -12.28
C ASN A 3 -5.40 -11.65 -13.62
N SER A 4 -5.51 -10.82 -14.67
CA SER A 4 -5.11 -11.20 -16.02
C SER A 4 -3.61 -11.20 -16.29
N ASN A 5 -2.84 -10.38 -15.57
CA ASN A 5 -1.41 -10.16 -15.85
C ASN A 5 -0.51 -10.90 -14.86
N LEU A 6 -1.04 -11.28 -13.70
CA LEU A 6 -0.32 -11.88 -12.58
C LEU A 6 -0.91 -13.24 -12.17
N ASP A 7 -1.86 -13.75 -12.95
CA ASP A 7 -2.62 -14.98 -12.67
C ASP A 7 -3.24 -15.02 -11.26
N LEU A 8 -3.68 -13.87 -10.77
CA LEU A 8 -4.37 -13.77 -9.49
C LEU A 8 -5.86 -14.05 -9.63
N THR A 9 -6.47 -14.42 -8.51
CA THR A 9 -7.94 -14.53 -8.37
C THR A 9 -8.37 -13.56 -7.27
N ILE A 10 -8.32 -12.26 -7.57
CA ILE A 10 -8.87 -11.23 -6.69
C ILE A 10 -10.38 -11.18 -6.94
N ASP A 11 -11.16 -11.54 -5.92
CA ASP A 11 -12.62 -11.59 -5.97
C ASP A 11 -13.26 -10.28 -5.50
N ASP A 12 -12.66 -9.67 -4.46
CA ASP A 12 -13.19 -8.48 -3.81
C ASP A 12 -12.20 -7.31 -3.83
N TYR A 13 -12.74 -6.10 -3.67
CA TYR A 13 -11.93 -4.88 -3.61
C TYR A 13 -12.41 -3.92 -2.53
N VAL A 14 -11.49 -3.10 -2.05
CA VAL A 14 -11.75 -1.93 -1.20
C VAL A 14 -10.96 -0.76 -1.78
N SER A 15 -11.62 0.36 -2.00
CA SER A 15 -11.03 1.61 -2.49
C SER A 15 -11.45 2.76 -1.60
N VAL A 16 -10.46 3.58 -1.23
CA VAL A 16 -10.61 4.68 -0.26
C VAL A 16 -9.99 5.96 -0.83
N ASP A 17 -10.57 7.10 -0.48
CA ASP A 17 -9.96 8.41 -0.71
C ASP A 17 -9.26 8.92 0.56
N TRP A 18 -8.76 10.15 0.53
CA TRP A 18 -8.12 10.75 1.70
C TRP A 18 -9.10 11.00 2.84
N ASN A 19 -10.37 11.32 2.57
CA ASN A 19 -11.36 11.53 3.62
C ASN A 19 -11.59 10.25 4.42
N ALA A 20 -11.75 9.12 3.73
CA ALA A 20 -11.91 7.82 4.36
C ALA A 20 -10.67 7.43 5.18
N LEU A 21 -9.46 7.65 4.66
CA LEU A 21 -8.22 7.32 5.38
C LEU A 21 -8.02 8.19 6.63
N VAL A 22 -8.18 9.52 6.51
CA VAL A 22 -8.10 10.46 7.65
C VAL A 22 -9.11 10.06 8.72
N THR A 23 -10.36 9.84 8.31
CA THR A 23 -11.44 9.48 9.24
C THR A 23 -11.19 8.15 9.95
N ALA A 24 -10.64 7.16 9.25
CA ALA A 24 -10.34 5.85 9.83
C ALA A 24 -9.24 5.96 10.89
N ILE A 25 -8.18 6.69 10.60
CA ILE A 25 -7.05 6.88 11.52
C ILE A 25 -7.48 7.70 12.75
N ASP A 26 -8.23 8.78 12.57
CA ASP A 26 -8.73 9.59 13.68
C ASP A 26 -9.68 8.79 14.58
N ALA A 27 -10.50 7.92 13.99
CA ALA A 27 -11.47 7.12 14.73
C ALA A 27 -10.83 6.01 15.58
N VAL A 28 -9.61 5.58 15.25
CA VAL A 28 -8.82 4.69 16.12
C VAL A 28 -7.90 5.46 17.09
N GLY A 29 -8.01 6.79 17.10
CA GLY A 29 -7.24 7.66 17.99
C GLY A 29 -5.79 7.85 17.56
N GLY A 30 -5.52 7.91 16.24
CA GLY A 30 -4.20 8.22 15.71
C GLY A 30 -3.18 7.07 15.73
N LEU A 31 -2.01 7.32 15.14
CA LEU A 31 -0.92 6.35 14.98
C LEU A 31 0.40 6.91 15.48
N ASP A 32 1.18 6.11 16.20
CA ASP A 32 2.52 6.48 16.62
C ASP A 32 3.54 6.16 15.52
N ILE A 33 4.21 7.19 14.99
CA ILE A 33 5.13 7.10 13.85
C ILE A 33 6.42 7.87 14.15
N ASP A 34 7.55 7.22 13.88
CA ASP A 34 8.88 7.83 13.94
C ASP A 34 9.28 8.36 12.56
N ILE A 35 9.67 9.63 12.50
CA ILE A 35 10.10 10.27 11.25
C ILE A 35 11.46 10.95 11.39
N ASN A 36 12.25 10.95 10.32
CA ASN A 36 13.49 11.74 10.28
C ASN A 36 13.23 13.20 9.86
N SER A 37 14.29 14.01 9.87
CA SER A 37 14.18 15.45 9.57
C SER A 37 13.82 15.77 8.12
N VAL A 38 14.20 14.90 7.18
CA VAL A 38 13.84 15.05 5.76
C VAL A 38 12.36 14.76 5.57
N GLU A 39 11.86 13.70 6.20
CA GLU A 39 10.44 13.32 6.16
C GLU A 39 9.56 14.39 6.79
N ALA A 40 9.90 14.86 8.00
CA ALA A 40 9.16 15.94 8.67
C ALA A 40 9.05 17.19 7.78
N LYS A 41 10.15 17.56 7.11
CA LYS A 41 10.18 18.69 6.19
C LYS A 41 9.31 18.46 4.95
N ASP A 42 9.34 17.26 4.37
CA ASP A 42 8.54 16.93 3.17
C ASP A 42 7.04 16.95 3.49
N ILE A 43 6.64 16.32 4.60
CA ILE A 43 5.24 16.27 5.06
C ILE A 43 4.70 17.70 5.28
N ASN A 44 5.42 18.51 6.06
CA ASN A 44 4.99 19.86 6.42
C ASN A 44 4.91 20.79 5.20
N LYS A 45 5.88 20.68 4.28
CA LYS A 45 5.95 21.56 3.11
C LYS A 45 4.95 21.18 2.02
N ASN A 46 4.73 19.88 1.81
CA ASN A 46 4.10 19.39 0.58
C ASN A 46 2.79 18.62 0.81
N CYS A 47 2.42 18.30 2.05
CA CYS A 47 1.29 17.40 2.30
C CYS A 47 0.23 17.99 3.24
N ILE A 48 0.61 18.53 4.40
CA ILE A 48 -0.36 18.88 5.46
C ILE A 48 -1.41 19.88 4.98
N ASP A 49 -0.98 21.00 4.40
CA ASP A 49 -1.92 22.07 4.00
C ASP A 49 -2.87 21.62 2.88
N GLU A 50 -2.38 20.81 1.94
CA GLU A 50 -3.20 20.24 0.87
C GLU A 50 -4.24 19.27 1.42
N ILE A 51 -3.82 18.35 2.29
CA ILE A 51 -4.73 17.34 2.86
C ILE A 51 -5.75 18.00 3.78
N ASN A 52 -5.35 18.97 4.61
CA ASN A 52 -6.26 19.80 5.40
C ASN A 52 -7.33 20.44 4.51
N SER A 53 -6.92 21.06 3.40
CA SER A 53 -7.84 21.73 2.47
C SER A 53 -8.79 20.74 1.79
N VAL A 54 -8.30 19.59 1.33
CA VAL A 54 -9.11 18.60 0.60
C VAL A 54 -10.06 17.85 1.52
N THR A 55 -9.65 17.60 2.76
CA THR A 55 -10.44 16.84 3.73
C THR A 55 -11.22 17.70 4.72
N HIS A 56 -11.12 19.04 4.59
CA HIS A 56 -11.72 20.01 5.50
C HIS A 56 -11.34 19.80 6.98
N ASN A 57 -10.08 19.42 7.22
CA ASN A 57 -9.50 19.21 8.55
C ASN A 57 -8.48 20.30 8.92
N HIS A 58 -7.98 20.23 10.15
CA HIS A 58 -6.93 21.11 10.63
C HIS A 58 -5.93 20.36 11.52
N SER A 59 -4.76 20.07 10.93
CA SER A 59 -3.65 19.42 11.63
C SER A 59 -2.41 20.30 11.67
N SER A 60 -1.69 20.19 12.78
CA SER A 60 -0.44 20.91 12.99
C SER A 60 0.73 20.25 12.26
N TYR A 61 1.81 21.00 12.07
CA TYR A 61 3.06 20.48 11.50
C TYR A 61 3.76 19.50 12.44
N VAL A 62 4.35 18.46 11.86
CA VAL A 62 5.05 17.39 12.58
C VAL A 62 6.52 17.75 12.81
N LYS A 63 7.16 17.09 13.78
CA LYS A 63 8.59 17.30 14.11
C LYS A 63 9.38 16.03 13.85
N PRO A 64 10.70 16.11 13.63
CA PRO A 64 11.54 14.92 13.59
C PRO A 64 11.48 14.15 14.92
N GLY A 65 11.52 12.82 14.86
CA GLY A 65 11.45 11.91 16.01
C GLY A 65 10.09 11.22 16.14
N HIS A 66 9.77 10.83 17.37
CA HIS A 66 8.53 10.14 17.71
C HIS A 66 7.36 11.11 17.75
N ASN A 67 6.31 10.82 16.98
CA ASN A 67 5.09 11.61 16.93
C ASN A 67 3.86 10.72 17.04
N HIS A 68 2.81 11.27 17.65
CA HIS A 68 1.48 10.71 17.58
C HIS A 68 0.70 11.44 16.49
N PHE A 69 0.52 10.77 15.34
CA PHE A 69 -0.11 11.34 14.16
C PHE A 69 -1.63 11.21 14.19
N ASP A 70 -2.30 12.30 13.86
CA ASP A 70 -3.68 12.26 13.39
C ASP A 70 -3.79 11.75 11.93
N GLY A 71 -5.01 11.65 11.42
CA GLY A 71 -5.28 11.14 10.09
C GLY A 71 -4.66 11.97 8.97
N VAL A 72 -4.60 13.30 9.10
CA VAL A 72 -3.98 14.17 8.10
C VAL A 72 -2.47 13.96 8.07
N GLN A 73 -1.83 13.92 9.25
CA GLN A 73 -0.40 13.73 9.38
C GLN A 73 0.02 12.35 8.86
N ALA A 74 -0.71 11.28 9.20
CA ALA A 74 -0.48 9.93 8.71
C ALA A 74 -0.74 9.81 7.19
N THR A 75 -1.77 10.48 6.67
CA THR A 75 -1.98 10.57 5.21
C THR A 75 -0.82 11.31 4.54
N GLY A 76 -0.28 12.36 5.17
CA GLY A 76 0.91 13.06 4.70
C GLY A 76 2.15 12.17 4.67
N TYR A 77 2.34 11.34 5.69
CA TYR A 77 3.41 10.35 5.75
C TYR A 77 3.36 9.36 4.58
N CYS A 78 2.18 8.86 4.26
CA CYS A 78 1.92 7.99 3.09
C CYS A 78 2.19 8.66 1.74
N ARG A 79 2.32 9.99 1.69
CA ARG A 79 2.45 10.77 0.45
C ARG A 79 3.84 11.33 0.19
N ILE A 80 4.79 11.13 1.11
CA ILE A 80 6.18 11.56 0.96
C ILE A 80 6.76 11.10 -0.38
N ARG A 81 7.41 12.02 -1.10
CA ARG A 81 7.98 11.78 -2.44
C ARG A 81 9.44 12.20 -2.56
N HIS A 82 9.88 13.21 -1.82
CA HIS A 82 11.22 13.81 -2.00
C HIS A 82 12.26 13.27 -1.01
N THR A 83 12.13 11.99 -0.66
CA THR A 83 13.09 11.26 0.19
C THR A 83 13.83 10.21 -0.63
N ARG A 84 14.97 9.74 -0.12
CA ARG A 84 15.67 8.59 -0.71
C ARG A 84 14.72 7.40 -0.81
N GLY A 85 14.85 6.62 -1.89
CA GLY A 85 14.03 5.43 -2.14
C GLY A 85 12.69 5.68 -2.85
N ASN A 86 12.40 6.92 -3.25
CA ASN A 86 11.31 7.31 -4.18
C ASN A 86 9.97 6.60 -3.85
N ASP A 87 9.32 6.01 -4.86
CA ASP A 87 8.03 5.35 -4.71
C ASP A 87 8.10 4.08 -3.86
N PHE A 88 9.24 3.39 -3.86
CA PHE A 88 9.37 2.17 -3.06
C PHE A 88 9.27 2.46 -1.56
N ARG A 89 9.94 3.52 -1.10
CA ARG A 89 9.79 4.00 0.27
C ARG A 89 8.39 4.52 0.56
N ARG A 90 7.74 5.18 -0.40
CA ARG A 90 6.33 5.59 -0.26
C ARG A 90 5.42 4.40 -0.01
N THR A 91 5.52 3.33 -0.81
CA THR A 91 4.71 2.12 -0.59
C THR A 91 5.05 1.41 0.72
N ALA A 92 6.30 1.47 1.19
CA ALA A 92 6.67 0.93 2.50
C ALA A 92 5.97 1.66 3.65
N ARG A 93 5.94 3.00 3.63
CA ARG A 93 5.20 3.81 4.62
C ARG A 93 3.69 3.54 4.60
N GLN A 94 3.14 3.31 3.41
CA GLN A 94 1.72 2.94 3.27
C GLN A 94 1.44 1.57 3.92
N ARG A 95 2.33 0.59 3.76
CA ARG A 95 2.22 -0.71 4.45
C ARG A 95 2.33 -0.53 5.97
N GLU A 96 3.29 0.26 6.44
CA GLU A 96 3.44 0.56 7.87
C GLU A 96 2.17 1.20 8.47
N VAL A 97 1.54 2.14 7.76
CA VAL A 97 0.27 2.75 8.21
C VAL A 97 -0.86 1.72 8.25
N ILE A 98 -0.94 0.80 7.28
CA ILE A 98 -1.93 -0.30 7.28
C ILE A 98 -1.67 -1.27 8.44
N GLU A 99 -0.41 -1.61 8.70
CA GLU A 99 0.00 -2.49 9.81
C GLU A 99 -0.40 -1.86 11.16
N LYS A 100 -0.01 -0.61 11.42
CA LYS A 100 -0.36 0.10 12.66
C LYS A 100 -1.87 0.30 12.82
N LEU A 101 -2.59 0.53 11.73
CA LEU A 101 -4.05 0.64 11.75
C LEU A 101 -4.70 -0.72 12.08
N THR A 102 -4.18 -1.81 11.49
CA THR A 102 -4.61 -3.17 11.82
C THR A 102 -4.42 -3.45 13.31
N ASP A 103 -3.25 -3.13 13.88
CA ASP A 103 -2.96 -3.30 15.30
C ASP A 103 -3.97 -2.55 16.18
N LYS A 104 -4.33 -1.31 15.83
CA LYS A 104 -5.33 -0.54 16.57
C LYS A 104 -6.73 -1.17 16.45
N ILE A 105 -7.12 -1.58 15.24
CA ILE A 105 -8.43 -2.20 14.97
C ILE A 105 -8.58 -3.53 15.70
N GLN A 106 -7.52 -4.34 15.77
CA GLN A 106 -7.49 -5.60 16.51
C GLN A 106 -7.65 -5.44 18.02
N ASN A 107 -7.55 -4.23 18.55
CA ASN A 107 -7.78 -3.95 19.97
C ASN A 107 -9.17 -3.31 20.22
N LEU A 108 -9.98 -3.10 19.17
CA LEU A 108 -11.33 -2.56 19.32
C LEU A 108 -12.31 -3.63 19.82
N SER A 109 -13.22 -3.22 20.69
CA SER A 109 -14.41 -4.03 20.98
C SER A 109 -15.33 -4.13 19.77
N LEU A 110 -16.09 -5.23 19.65
CA LEU A 110 -17.04 -5.41 18.55
C LEU A 110 -18.04 -4.24 18.38
N PRO A 111 -18.59 -3.62 19.44
CA PRO A 111 -19.41 -2.41 19.30
C PRO A 111 -18.64 -1.22 18.72
N ALA A 112 -17.39 -0.99 19.17
CA ALA A 112 -16.56 0.11 18.67
C ALA A 112 -16.21 -0.08 17.19
N ALA A 113 -15.85 -1.31 16.80
CA ALA A 113 -15.59 -1.64 15.41
C ALA A 113 -16.84 -1.54 14.53
N THR A 114 -18.01 -1.97 15.03
CA THR A 114 -19.27 -1.80 14.29
C THR A 114 -19.58 -0.32 14.05
N SER A 115 -19.39 0.53 15.06
CA SER A 115 -19.58 1.98 14.94
C SER A 115 -18.59 2.61 13.95
N LEU A 116 -17.32 2.18 13.99
CA LEU A 116 -16.30 2.59 13.04
C LEU A 116 -16.70 2.21 11.59
N LEU A 117 -17.07 0.96 11.37
CA LEU A 117 -17.45 0.46 10.05
C LEU A 117 -18.69 1.17 9.51
N GLN A 118 -19.71 1.42 10.33
CA GLN A 118 -20.89 2.19 9.91
C GLN A 118 -20.56 3.62 9.50
N LYS A 119 -19.56 4.25 10.15
CA LYS A 119 -19.07 5.58 9.78
C LYS A 119 -18.29 5.56 8.47
N LEU A 120 -17.45 4.56 8.27
CA LEU A 120 -16.55 4.46 7.12
C LEU A 120 -17.22 3.90 5.87
N PHE A 121 -18.18 2.98 6.00
CA PHE A 121 -18.77 2.26 4.87
C PHE A 121 -19.33 3.18 3.78
N PRO A 122 -20.01 4.31 4.08
CA PRO A 122 -20.45 5.27 3.05
C PRO A 122 -19.33 6.00 2.31
N MET A 123 -18.09 6.00 2.86
CA MET A 123 -16.91 6.68 2.32
C MET A 123 -16.03 5.75 1.48
N VAL A 124 -16.34 4.46 1.45
CA VAL A 124 -15.54 3.40 0.83
C VAL A 124 -16.28 2.84 -0.38
N SER A 125 -15.55 2.61 -1.47
CA SER A 125 -16.07 1.85 -2.60
C SER A 125 -15.57 0.41 -2.50
N THR A 126 -16.48 -0.55 -2.44
CA THR A 126 -16.16 -1.97 -2.23
C THR A 126 -17.21 -2.88 -2.90
N SER A 127 -16.83 -4.12 -3.18
CA SER A 127 -17.75 -5.20 -3.58
C SER A 127 -18.41 -5.89 -2.38
N LEU A 128 -17.87 -5.69 -1.17
CA LEU A 128 -18.35 -6.33 0.05
C LEU A 128 -19.52 -5.54 0.66
N ASP A 129 -20.51 -6.25 1.17
CA ASP A 129 -21.55 -5.66 2.01
C ASP A 129 -21.09 -5.54 3.47
N LEU A 130 -21.83 -4.73 4.26
CA LEU A 130 -21.49 -4.50 5.66
C LEU A 130 -21.48 -5.80 6.50
N PRO A 131 -22.44 -6.74 6.34
CA PRO A 131 -22.37 -8.06 6.98
C PRO A 131 -21.07 -8.82 6.68
N GLN A 132 -20.64 -8.90 5.41
CA GLN A 132 -19.39 -9.57 5.02
C GLN A 132 -18.17 -8.95 5.71
N ILE A 133 -18.10 -7.61 5.76
CA ILE A 133 -17.00 -6.91 6.44
C ILE A 133 -17.02 -7.17 7.96
N LEU A 134 -18.21 -7.20 8.58
CA LEU A 134 -18.35 -7.54 9.99
C LEU A 134 -17.92 -8.97 10.29
N ASP A 135 -18.22 -9.91 9.40
CA ASP A 135 -17.78 -11.30 9.53
C ASP A 135 -16.26 -11.43 9.44
N LEU A 136 -15.61 -10.68 8.53
CA LEU A 136 -14.14 -10.56 8.48
C LEU A 136 -13.58 -9.96 9.77
N PHE A 137 -14.20 -8.88 10.28
CA PHE A 137 -13.75 -8.23 11.51
C PHE A 137 -13.81 -9.18 12.72
N ARG A 138 -14.84 -10.02 12.85
CA ARG A 138 -14.93 -10.97 13.98
C ARG A 138 -13.75 -11.94 14.06
N GLN A 139 -13.11 -12.21 12.94
CA GLN A 139 -11.94 -13.10 12.84
C GLN A 139 -10.62 -12.33 12.96
N ILE A 140 -10.64 -11.00 12.94
CA ILE A 140 -9.42 -10.18 12.84
C ILE A 140 -8.46 -10.41 14.00
N HIS A 141 -8.97 -10.76 15.18
CA HIS A 141 -8.16 -11.04 16.37
C HIS A 141 -7.34 -12.34 16.25
N ASP A 142 -7.74 -13.26 15.37
CA ASP A 142 -7.04 -14.52 15.13
C ASP A 142 -5.93 -14.38 14.07
N TYR A 143 -5.87 -13.23 13.40
CA TYR A 143 -4.88 -12.95 12.36
C TYR A 143 -3.74 -12.11 12.91
N THR A 144 -2.54 -12.33 12.35
CA THR A 144 -1.41 -11.41 12.47
C THR A 144 -0.85 -11.20 11.09
N ILE A 145 -0.46 -9.98 10.76
CA ILE A 145 0.26 -9.72 9.52
C ILE A 145 1.63 -10.39 9.64
N ALA A 146 1.80 -11.52 8.95
CA ALA A 146 3.01 -12.34 9.05
C ALA A 146 4.18 -11.73 8.28
N ASP A 147 3.91 -11.16 7.11
CA ASP A 147 4.91 -10.52 6.25
C ASP A 147 4.23 -9.52 5.30
N THR A 148 4.99 -8.53 4.82
CA THR A 148 4.54 -7.60 3.79
C THR A 148 5.64 -7.32 2.77
N THR A 149 5.26 -7.17 1.50
CA THR A 149 6.23 -6.98 0.42
C THR A 149 5.71 -6.06 -0.68
N GLY A 150 6.62 -5.65 -1.56
CA GLY A 150 6.32 -4.93 -2.78
C GLY A 150 6.48 -5.84 -4.00
N PHE A 151 5.71 -5.56 -5.06
CA PHE A 151 5.85 -6.19 -6.36
C PHE A 151 6.25 -5.11 -7.39
N PRO A 152 7.16 -5.39 -8.34
CA PRO A 152 7.86 -6.66 -8.59
C PRO A 152 9.09 -6.89 -7.67
N PHE A 153 9.62 -8.11 -7.62
CA PHE A 153 10.80 -8.51 -6.83
C PHE A 153 12.13 -8.32 -7.58
N ASP A 154 12.14 -8.70 -8.87
CA ASP A 154 13.24 -8.49 -9.81
C ASP A 154 12.79 -7.41 -10.80
N MET A 155 13.32 -6.20 -10.63
CA MET A 155 12.79 -5.00 -11.27
C MET A 155 13.86 -3.99 -11.63
N ARG A 156 13.51 -3.07 -12.54
CA ARG A 156 14.33 -1.93 -12.90
C ARG A 156 13.45 -0.73 -13.25
N ALA A 157 13.70 0.39 -12.58
CA ALA A 157 13.18 1.69 -12.96
C ALA A 157 13.79 2.12 -14.31
N ASP A 158 12.94 2.62 -15.20
CA ASP A 158 13.32 3.08 -16.53
C ASP A 158 12.43 4.23 -16.99
N HIS A 159 12.87 4.99 -17.99
CA HIS A 159 12.08 6.05 -18.61
C HIS A 159 11.81 5.73 -20.07
N MET A 160 10.53 5.72 -20.43
CA MET A 160 10.07 5.43 -21.79
C MET A 160 9.42 6.66 -22.41
N ASN A 161 9.88 7.08 -23.59
CA ASN A 161 9.36 8.28 -24.29
C ASN A 161 7.82 8.35 -24.40
N THR A 162 7.15 7.21 -24.55
CA THR A 162 5.68 7.15 -24.68
C THR A 162 4.94 6.72 -23.40
N LYS A 163 5.66 6.29 -22.36
CA LYS A 163 5.06 5.75 -21.12
C LYS A 163 5.51 6.46 -19.83
N GLY A 164 6.44 7.40 -19.92
CA GLY A 164 7.03 8.09 -18.78
C GLY A 164 7.92 7.18 -17.94
N ASP A 165 8.04 7.51 -16.65
CA ASP A 165 8.78 6.72 -15.67
C ASP A 165 8.01 5.44 -15.32
N VAL A 166 8.66 4.29 -15.48
CA VAL A 166 8.07 2.97 -15.27
C VAL A 166 8.97 2.10 -14.41
N ILE A 167 8.37 1.13 -13.71
CA ILE A 167 9.09 0.03 -13.08
C ILE A 167 8.87 -1.21 -13.95
N VAL A 168 9.94 -1.67 -14.60
CA VAL A 168 9.92 -2.85 -15.46
C VAL A 168 10.11 -4.11 -14.59
N PRO A 169 9.18 -5.08 -14.61
CA PRO A 169 9.43 -6.40 -14.03
C PRO A 169 10.39 -7.15 -14.96
N CYS A 170 11.67 -7.20 -14.59
CA CYS A 170 12.76 -7.72 -15.43
C CYS A 170 12.56 -9.17 -15.89
N ASP A 171 11.80 -9.95 -15.13
CA ASP A 171 11.31 -11.26 -15.51
C ASP A 171 9.95 -11.48 -14.84
N LEU A 172 8.89 -11.24 -15.59
CA LEU A 172 7.53 -11.34 -15.08
C LEU A 172 7.20 -12.79 -14.67
N VAL A 173 7.72 -13.80 -15.36
CA VAL A 173 7.46 -15.22 -15.02
C VAL A 173 8.03 -15.52 -13.63
N SER A 174 9.30 -15.18 -13.38
CA SER A 174 9.90 -15.39 -12.06
C SER A 174 9.25 -14.51 -10.99
N ASN A 175 8.84 -13.28 -11.32
CA ASN A 175 8.14 -12.40 -10.37
C ASN A 175 6.77 -12.94 -9.97
N VAL A 176 5.98 -13.44 -10.92
CA VAL A 176 4.65 -14.03 -10.64
C VAL A 176 4.82 -15.33 -9.85
N THR A 177 5.83 -16.16 -10.17
CA THR A 177 6.13 -17.37 -9.38
C THR A 177 6.37 -17.03 -7.90
N LYS A 178 7.24 -16.04 -7.64
CA LYS A 178 7.52 -15.55 -6.28
C LYS A 178 6.29 -14.93 -5.61
N LEU A 179 5.43 -14.24 -6.37
CA LEU A 179 4.20 -13.67 -5.84
C LEU A 179 3.23 -14.75 -5.37
N HIS A 180 3.08 -15.83 -6.13
CA HIS A 180 2.22 -16.96 -5.76
C HIS A 180 2.79 -17.79 -4.60
N GLU A 181 4.12 -17.93 -4.52
CA GLU A 181 4.76 -18.50 -3.34
C GLU A 181 4.50 -17.62 -2.10
N PHE A 182 4.63 -16.30 -2.22
CA PHE A 182 4.38 -15.38 -1.11
C PHE A 182 2.91 -15.37 -0.65
N LEU A 183 1.94 -15.34 -1.58
CA LEU A 183 0.52 -15.23 -1.25
C LEU A 183 -0.13 -16.56 -0.85
N TYR A 184 0.34 -17.69 -1.38
CA TYR A 184 -0.36 -18.98 -1.30
C TYR A 184 0.53 -20.15 -0.84
N ASP A 185 1.81 -19.91 -0.50
CA ASP A 185 2.83 -20.93 -0.19
C ASP A 185 2.99 -22.00 -1.30
N SER A 186 2.71 -21.61 -2.55
CA SER A 186 2.72 -22.51 -3.71
C SER A 186 4.10 -22.56 -4.38
N LYS A 187 4.97 -23.42 -3.86
CA LYS A 187 6.38 -23.56 -4.31
C LYS A 187 6.55 -24.09 -5.73
N ASP A 188 5.57 -24.88 -6.20
CA ASP A 188 5.58 -25.49 -7.52
C ASP A 188 4.68 -24.75 -8.52
N TYR A 189 4.27 -23.51 -8.20
CA TYR A 189 3.43 -22.71 -9.06
C TYR A 189 4.09 -22.47 -10.43
N LYS A 190 3.33 -22.72 -11.50
CA LYS A 190 3.75 -22.46 -12.88
C LYS A 190 2.89 -21.36 -13.47
N PRO A 191 3.45 -20.19 -13.80
CA PRO A 191 2.71 -19.14 -14.47
C PRO A 191 2.09 -19.61 -15.78
N SER A 192 0.94 -19.04 -16.13
CA SER A 192 0.20 -19.36 -17.34
C SER A 192 0.96 -18.97 -18.61
N GLU A 193 0.54 -19.53 -19.75
CA GLU A 193 1.03 -19.10 -21.07
C GLU A 193 0.84 -17.60 -21.29
N LYS A 194 -0.25 -17.03 -20.74
CA LYS A 194 -0.53 -15.60 -20.82
C LYS A 194 0.52 -14.78 -20.09
N VAL A 195 0.94 -15.17 -18.89
CA VAL A 195 2.05 -14.49 -18.18
C VAL A 195 3.35 -14.63 -18.95
N CYS A 196 3.63 -15.80 -19.52
CA CYS A 196 4.80 -16.03 -20.37
C CYS A 196 4.80 -15.11 -21.60
N ASP A 197 3.66 -14.90 -22.24
CA ASP A 197 3.53 -14.03 -23.41
C ASP A 197 3.62 -12.55 -23.05
N ILE A 198 3.09 -12.13 -21.90
CA ILE A 198 3.30 -10.77 -21.39
C ILE A 198 4.79 -10.55 -21.09
N ASN A 199 5.48 -11.52 -20.49
CA ASN A 199 6.92 -11.43 -20.24
C ASN A 199 7.72 -11.19 -21.53
N LYS A 200 7.42 -11.95 -22.60
CA LYS A 200 8.04 -11.74 -23.93
C LYS A 200 7.79 -10.33 -24.45
N LYS A 201 6.54 -9.85 -24.39
CA LYS A 201 6.19 -8.48 -24.82
C LYS A 201 6.93 -7.40 -24.03
N ILE A 202 7.10 -7.59 -22.72
CA ILE A 202 7.87 -6.66 -21.88
C ILE A 202 9.31 -6.63 -22.36
N TYR A 203 9.94 -7.79 -22.59
CA TYR A 203 11.29 -7.87 -23.12
C TYR A 203 11.40 -7.22 -24.51
N ASP A 204 10.46 -7.47 -25.42
CA ASP A 204 10.48 -6.90 -26.78
C ASP A 204 10.40 -5.36 -26.76
N ILE A 205 9.67 -4.78 -25.80
CA ILE A 205 9.52 -3.33 -25.67
C ILE A 205 10.71 -2.69 -24.94
N THR A 206 11.30 -3.39 -23.97
CA THR A 206 12.28 -2.80 -23.02
C THR A 206 13.73 -3.23 -23.30
N SER A 207 13.93 -4.38 -23.93
CA SER A 207 15.20 -5.13 -23.96
C SER A 207 15.79 -5.40 -22.56
N ILE A 208 14.96 -5.35 -21.50
CA ILE A 208 15.35 -5.59 -20.10
C ILE A 208 14.96 -7.01 -19.73
N SER A 209 15.90 -7.72 -19.10
CA SER A 209 15.76 -9.10 -18.64
C SER A 209 16.16 -9.26 -17.18
N LYS A 210 16.02 -10.46 -16.60
CA LYS A 210 16.36 -10.74 -15.20
C LYS A 210 17.75 -10.28 -14.76
N LYS A 211 18.76 -10.39 -15.64
CA LYS A 211 20.14 -9.99 -15.35
C LYS A 211 20.30 -8.47 -15.12
N ASP A 212 19.34 -7.69 -15.61
CA ASP A 212 19.32 -6.24 -15.54
C ASP A 212 18.60 -5.71 -14.29
N ALA A 213 18.11 -6.62 -13.43
CA ALA A 213 17.39 -6.28 -12.21
C ALA A 213 18.31 -5.53 -11.22
N VAL A 214 17.76 -4.48 -10.63
CA VAL A 214 18.43 -3.63 -9.64
C VAL A 214 17.78 -3.85 -8.28
N LYS A 215 18.61 -3.95 -7.24
CA LYS A 215 18.13 -3.92 -5.85
C LYS A 215 18.07 -2.47 -5.40
N TYR A 216 16.84 -1.95 -5.31
CA TYR A 216 16.60 -0.61 -4.79
C TYR A 216 16.73 -0.63 -3.27
N ASP A 217 17.54 0.29 -2.77
CA ASP A 217 17.69 0.51 -1.34
C ASP A 217 16.36 1.03 -0.78
N LEU A 218 15.68 0.17 -0.03
CA LEU A 218 14.54 0.51 0.81
C LEU A 218 15.02 0.93 2.20
N GLN A 219 16.28 1.36 2.31
CA GLN A 219 17.00 2.14 3.34
C GLN A 219 16.62 3.62 3.42
#